data_AF-G3ALD8-F1
#
_entry.id   AF-G3ALD8-F1
#
_cell.length_a   1.000
_cell.length_b   1.000
_cell.length_c   1.000
_cell.angle_alpha   90.00
_cell.angle_beta   90.00
_cell.angle_gamma   90.00
#
_symmetry.space_group_name_H-M   'P 1'
#
loop_
_entity.id
_entity.type
_entity.pdbx_description
1 polymer ?
#
loop_
_entity_poly.entity_id
_entity_poly.type
_entity_poly.pdbx_seq_one_letter_code
_entity_poly.pdbx_strand_id
1 'polypeptide(L)'
;MTSFLSKDSLFLKLPTSELAKEPTLLDLYTNLQSSTHNYDSLITKTYYLIKSPSLSQSQIIKLWSIRLTLHLFNNQLNYAKKEAIKLNNALYLQETTSNPDPPSRTSSLTSTSSSPMTPIYPLPKSILDFKLLVLLLRLKSIPNMNLVNELYKLNYQLRIKGVNELSEKLNNLSFDVIVVLILTKNYLTLQSMLINLHSQLSESGDVNYNKYKSQVLLLLIIIDSRIYTNKAFVEAEYSDKFSEIDQDTKNALVHASTKISQSEIAPEFTLTDLIKVDITDRVIYSILAIWDLSNIFPFKLTNNDNIIEFSYQELEQEQKEEDPDDLSSDWLVDLAYDELNKHWGDNITKLYALE
;
A
#
# COMPACT_ATOMS: atom_id res chain seq x y z
N MET A 1 -28.16 16.89 5.01
CA MET A 1 -27.02 17.53 5.73
C MET A 1 -25.76 17.19 4.96
N THR A 2 -24.94 18.17 4.58
CA THR A 2 -23.66 17.91 3.89
C THR A 2 -22.68 17.25 4.85
N SER A 3 -22.20 16.04 4.51
CA SER A 3 -21.19 15.32 5.29
C SER A 3 -19.93 16.18 5.48
N PHE A 4 -19.29 16.15 6.65
CA PHE A 4 -18.06 16.90 6.89
C PHE A 4 -16.92 16.49 5.93
N LEU A 5 -17.01 15.29 5.33
CA LEU A 5 -16.12 14.75 4.30
C LEU A 5 -16.37 15.32 2.89
N SER A 6 -17.44 16.10 2.71
CA SER A 6 -17.81 16.72 1.43
C SER A 6 -17.33 18.18 1.30
N LYS A 7 -16.61 18.71 2.29
CA LYS A 7 -16.13 20.10 2.31
C LYS A 7 -15.11 20.36 1.21
N ASP A 8 -15.30 21.43 0.44
CA ASP A 8 -14.37 21.82 -0.64
C ASP A 8 -12.93 22.03 -0.18
N SER A 9 -12.74 22.42 1.08
CA SER A 9 -11.41 22.56 1.69
C SER A 9 -10.60 21.26 1.72
N LEU A 10 -11.24 20.09 1.62
CA LEU A 10 -10.57 18.77 1.63
C LEU A 10 -9.94 18.45 0.28
N PHE A 11 -10.49 18.98 -0.81
CA PHE A 11 -10.01 18.75 -2.16
C PHE A 11 -8.91 19.75 -2.51
N LEU A 12 -8.02 19.34 -3.39
CA LEU A 12 -7.01 20.20 -4.00
C LEU A 12 -7.13 20.23 -5.51
N LYS A 13 -7.43 19.08 -6.11
CA LYS A 13 -7.75 19.02 -7.53
C LYS A 13 -9.25 19.18 -7.69
N LEU A 14 -9.66 20.41 -8.00
CA LEU A 14 -11.03 20.73 -8.38
C LEU A 14 -11.25 20.40 -9.86
N PRO A 15 -12.47 19.97 -10.26
CA PRO A 15 -12.82 19.79 -11.65
C PRO A 15 -12.59 21.08 -12.44
N THR A 16 -11.90 21.00 -13.58
CA THR A 16 -11.71 22.12 -14.51
C THR A 16 -12.81 22.19 -15.58
N SER A 17 -13.60 21.13 -15.73
CA SER A 17 -14.71 21.04 -16.69
C SER A 17 -16.02 20.76 -15.97
N GLU A 18 -17.06 21.53 -16.31
CA GLU A 18 -18.43 21.20 -15.95
C GLU A 18 -18.83 19.89 -16.62
N LEU A 19 -19.33 18.94 -15.83
CA LEU A 19 -19.89 17.71 -16.36
C LEU A 19 -21.29 18.01 -16.91
N ALA A 20 -21.58 17.52 -18.11
CA ALA A 20 -22.92 17.65 -18.72
C ALA A 20 -24.02 16.92 -17.91
N LYS A 21 -23.64 15.94 -17.08
CA LYS A 21 -24.53 15.16 -16.20
C LYS A 21 -23.80 14.82 -14.92
N GLU A 22 -24.49 14.84 -13.78
CA GLU A 22 -23.93 14.36 -12.52
C GLU A 22 -23.53 12.88 -12.65
N PRO A 23 -22.28 12.51 -12.30
CA PRO A 23 -21.80 11.15 -12.46
C PRO A 23 -22.46 10.23 -11.42
N THR A 24 -22.84 9.04 -11.86
CA THR A 24 -23.35 7.97 -10.99
C THR A 24 -22.24 7.02 -10.56
N LEU A 25 -22.51 6.18 -9.54
CA LEU A 25 -21.59 5.12 -9.14
C LEU A 25 -21.37 4.09 -10.23
N LEU A 26 -22.40 3.83 -11.04
CA LEU A 26 -22.31 2.96 -12.20
C LEU A 26 -21.38 3.56 -13.28
N ASP A 27 -21.45 4.88 -13.51
CA ASP A 27 -20.52 5.57 -14.41
C ASP A 27 -19.05 5.50 -13.93
N LEU A 28 -18.83 5.39 -12.62
CA LEU A 28 -17.50 5.18 -12.06
C LEU A 28 -17.03 3.74 -12.32
N TYR A 29 -17.86 2.75 -11.98
CA TYR A 29 -17.56 1.33 -12.15
C TYR A 29 -17.28 0.96 -13.62
N THR A 30 -18.19 1.30 -14.53
CA THR A 30 -18.05 1.01 -15.97
C THR A 30 -16.80 1.64 -16.59
N ASN A 31 -16.37 2.81 -16.10
CA ASN A 31 -15.16 3.48 -16.60
C ASN A 31 -13.89 2.87 -16.02
N LEU A 32 -13.95 2.23 -14.84
CA LEU A 32 -12.85 1.46 -14.27
C LEU A 32 -12.65 0.11 -14.98
N GLN A 33 -13.69 -0.43 -15.62
CA GLN A 33 -13.60 -1.63 -16.45
C GLN A 33 -13.05 -1.34 -17.85
N SER A 34 -13.12 -0.08 -18.31
CA SER A 34 -12.75 0.28 -19.68
C SER A 34 -11.23 0.20 -19.87
N SER A 35 -10.77 -0.51 -20.91
CA SER A 35 -9.34 -0.72 -21.18
C SER A 35 -8.51 0.57 -21.34
N THR A 36 -9.14 1.68 -21.72
CA THR A 36 -8.50 3.01 -21.81
C THR A 36 -8.87 3.89 -20.62
N HIS A 37 -8.22 3.65 -19.49
CA HIS A 37 -8.46 4.41 -18.25
C HIS A 37 -8.01 5.85 -18.38
N ASN A 38 -8.94 6.80 -18.26
CA ASN A 38 -8.61 8.20 -18.03
C ASN A 38 -8.74 8.50 -16.53
N TYR A 39 -7.62 8.37 -15.80
CA TYR A 39 -7.60 8.62 -14.35
C TYR A 39 -8.00 10.05 -13.98
N ASP A 40 -7.76 11.06 -14.81
CA ASP A 40 -8.21 12.43 -14.55
C ASP A 40 -9.73 12.56 -14.57
N SER A 41 -10.40 11.87 -15.50
CA SER A 41 -11.86 11.79 -15.55
C SER A 41 -12.41 11.08 -14.30
N LEU A 42 -11.81 9.95 -13.91
CA LEU A 42 -12.21 9.19 -12.72
C LEU A 42 -12.03 10.01 -11.42
N ILE A 43 -10.91 10.74 -11.28
CA ILE A 43 -10.69 11.67 -10.16
C ILE A 43 -11.78 12.75 -10.14
N THR A 44 -12.16 13.28 -11.29
CA THR A 44 -13.24 14.26 -11.39
C THR A 44 -14.58 13.68 -10.97
N LYS A 45 -14.91 12.44 -11.40
CA LYS A 45 -16.14 11.76 -10.99
C LYS A 45 -16.20 11.52 -9.47
N THR A 46 -15.10 11.09 -8.85
CA THR A 46 -15.05 10.88 -7.39
C THR A 46 -15.33 12.17 -6.60
N TYR A 47 -14.89 13.34 -7.10
CA TYR A 47 -15.20 14.63 -6.46
C TYR A 47 -16.71 14.89 -6.39
N TYR A 48 -17.42 14.75 -7.51
CA TYR A 48 -18.87 14.97 -7.55
C TYR A 48 -19.64 13.92 -6.74
N LEU A 49 -19.21 12.65 -6.80
CA LEU A 49 -19.81 11.56 -6.01
C LEU A 49 -19.68 11.81 -4.50
N ILE A 50 -18.51 12.21 -4.00
CA ILE A 50 -18.30 12.50 -2.57
C ILE A 50 -19.17 13.67 -2.09
N LYS A 51 -19.49 14.62 -2.98
CA LYS A 51 -20.37 15.75 -2.67
C LYS A 51 -21.86 15.41 -2.77
N SER A 52 -22.21 14.25 -3.31
CA SER A 52 -23.60 13.82 -3.41
C SER A 52 -24.22 13.62 -2.01
N PRO A 53 -25.42 14.16 -1.74
CA PRO A 53 -26.07 14.04 -0.44
C PRO A 53 -26.66 12.65 -0.17
N SER A 54 -26.69 11.76 -1.17
CA SER A 54 -27.34 10.44 -1.08
C SER A 54 -26.45 9.35 -0.49
N LEU A 55 -25.15 9.59 -0.31
CA LEU A 55 -24.20 8.56 0.11
C LEU A 55 -24.00 8.49 1.63
N SER A 56 -23.84 7.27 2.13
CA SER A 56 -23.49 6.99 3.52
C SER A 56 -22.03 7.37 3.83
N GLN A 57 -21.71 7.57 5.11
CA GLN A 57 -20.33 7.89 5.51
C GLN A 57 -19.34 6.79 5.11
N SER A 58 -19.74 5.51 5.19
CA SER A 58 -18.91 4.37 4.77
C SER A 58 -18.58 4.43 3.28
N GLN A 59 -19.59 4.68 2.44
CA GLN A 59 -19.41 4.85 0.99
C GLN A 59 -18.48 6.02 0.66
N ILE A 60 -18.65 7.15 1.34
CA ILE A 60 -17.79 8.33 1.16
C ILE A 60 -16.34 8.01 1.53
N ILE A 61 -16.10 7.24 2.60
CA ILE A 61 -14.75 6.81 2.99
C ILE A 61 -14.13 5.89 1.92
N LYS A 62 -14.91 4.96 1.35
CA LYS A 62 -14.44 4.11 0.24
C LYS A 62 -14.14 4.94 -1.01
N LEU A 63 -14.99 5.91 -1.38
CA LEU A 63 -14.73 6.84 -2.48
C LEU A 63 -13.47 7.68 -2.26
N TRP A 64 -13.18 8.09 -1.03
CA TRP A 64 -11.91 8.73 -0.69
C TRP A 64 -10.72 7.80 -0.90
N SER A 65 -10.84 6.52 -0.53
CA SER A 65 -9.81 5.51 -0.81
C SER A 65 -9.56 5.38 -2.33
N ILE A 66 -10.65 5.23 -3.11
CA ILE A 66 -10.60 5.21 -4.59
C ILE A 66 -9.89 6.45 -5.12
N ARG A 67 -10.29 7.64 -4.67
CA ARG A 67 -9.72 8.91 -5.13
C ARG A 67 -8.21 9.01 -4.86
N LEU A 68 -7.77 8.65 -3.65
CA LEU A 68 -6.35 8.70 -3.28
C LEU A 68 -5.51 7.72 -4.12
N THR A 69 -6.03 6.51 -4.36
CA THR A 69 -5.39 5.51 -5.22
C THR A 69 -5.34 5.98 -6.68
N LEU A 70 -6.41 6.59 -7.21
CA LEU A 70 -6.40 7.17 -8.55
C LEU A 70 -5.35 8.28 -8.70
N HIS A 71 -5.15 9.12 -7.68
CA HIS A 71 -4.08 10.11 -7.69
C HIS A 71 -2.69 9.46 -7.74
N LEU A 72 -2.49 8.33 -7.03
CA LEU A 72 -1.24 7.57 -7.14
C LEU A 72 -1.06 7.06 -8.57
N PHE A 73 -2.04 6.35 -9.13
CA PHE A 73 -1.97 5.79 -10.49
C PHE A 73 -1.71 6.86 -11.55
N ASN A 74 -2.22 8.07 -11.35
CA ASN A 74 -2.05 9.19 -12.27
C ASN A 74 -0.79 10.04 -12.02
N ASN A 75 0.21 9.53 -11.29
CA ASN A 75 1.47 10.23 -10.98
C ASN A 75 1.27 11.59 -10.29
N GLN A 76 0.19 11.72 -9.51
CA GLN A 76 -0.21 12.95 -8.81
C GLN A 76 0.05 12.82 -7.30
N LEU A 77 1.24 12.34 -6.91
CA LEU A 77 1.58 12.06 -5.51
C LEU A 77 1.39 13.29 -4.61
N ASN A 78 1.76 14.48 -5.08
CA ASN A 78 1.59 15.72 -4.31
C ASN A 78 0.12 16.02 -3.96
N TYR A 79 -0.81 15.70 -4.87
CA TYR A 79 -2.24 15.83 -4.59
C TYR A 79 -2.68 14.76 -3.60
N ALA A 80 -2.31 13.49 -3.83
CA ALA A 80 -2.62 12.38 -2.92
C ALA A 80 -2.16 12.66 -1.48
N LYS A 81 -0.91 13.08 -1.28
CA LYS A 81 -0.34 13.38 0.05
C LYS A 81 -1.12 14.46 0.78
N LYS A 82 -1.36 15.59 0.11
CA LYS A 82 -2.03 16.72 0.75
C LYS A 82 -3.52 16.48 0.98
N GLU A 83 -4.22 15.81 0.06
CA GLU A 83 -5.62 15.40 0.28
C GLU A 83 -5.74 14.34 1.39
N ALA A 84 -4.81 13.38 1.46
CA ALA A 84 -4.74 12.41 2.56
C ALA A 84 -4.51 13.06 3.93
N ILE A 85 -3.63 14.07 4.01
CA ILE A 85 -3.45 14.86 5.24
C ILE A 85 -4.75 15.54 5.65
N LYS A 86 -5.42 16.21 4.70
CA LYS A 86 -6.70 16.89 4.95
C LYS A 86 -7.79 15.92 5.39
N LEU A 87 -7.91 14.77 4.73
CA LEU A 87 -8.85 13.71 5.07
C LEU A 87 -8.58 13.15 6.47
N ASN A 88 -7.33 12.78 6.77
CA ASN A 88 -6.94 12.30 8.10
C ASN A 88 -7.31 13.31 9.19
N ASN A 89 -7.00 14.58 8.95
CA ASN A 89 -7.30 15.65 9.90
C ASN A 89 -8.80 15.82 10.13
N ALA A 90 -9.60 15.75 9.07
CA ALA A 90 -11.05 15.83 9.17
C ALA A 90 -11.64 14.67 9.98
N LEU A 91 -11.15 13.45 9.73
CA LEU A 91 -11.56 12.24 10.45
C LEU A 91 -11.17 12.31 11.93
N TYR A 92 -9.91 12.66 12.22
CA TYR A 92 -9.41 12.82 13.60
C TYR A 92 -10.19 13.88 14.39
N LEU A 93 -10.45 15.04 13.77
CA LEU A 93 -11.23 16.11 14.41
C LEU A 93 -12.67 15.69 14.67
N GLN A 94 -13.31 14.93 13.79
CA GLN A 94 -14.66 14.43 14.04
C GLN A 94 -14.72 13.50 15.27
N GLU A 95 -13.75 12.60 15.41
CA GLU A 95 -13.67 11.69 16.56
C GLU A 95 -13.44 12.44 17.88
N THR A 96 -12.55 13.42 17.87
CA THR A 96 -12.18 14.21 19.05
C THR A 96 -13.20 15.31 19.39
N THR A 97 -13.98 15.78 18.42
CA THR A 97 -15.11 16.68 18.72
C THR A 97 -16.25 15.94 19.41
N SER A 98 -16.39 14.63 19.13
CA SER A 98 -17.33 13.74 19.82
C SER A 98 -16.86 13.32 21.22
N ASN A 99 -15.60 13.56 21.59
CA ASN A 99 -15.01 13.17 22.87
C ASN A 99 -14.01 14.25 23.34
N PRO A 100 -14.42 15.19 24.23
CA PRO A 100 -13.80 16.50 24.38
C PRO A 100 -12.55 16.48 25.28
N ASP A 101 -11.59 15.61 25.01
CA ASP A 101 -10.25 15.73 25.58
C ASP A 101 -9.34 16.42 24.55
N PRO A 102 -9.04 17.73 24.72
CA PRO A 102 -8.19 18.43 23.80
C PRO A 102 -6.77 17.83 23.85
N PRO A 103 -6.08 17.66 22.71
CA PRO A 103 -4.67 17.34 22.74
C PRO A 103 -3.95 18.50 23.43
N SER A 104 -3.19 18.20 24.49
CA SER A 104 -2.32 19.15 25.19
C SER A 104 -1.41 19.85 24.19
N ARG A 105 -1.77 21.08 23.83
CA ARG A 105 -0.93 21.98 23.02
C ARG A 105 0.24 22.41 23.90
N THR A 106 1.43 21.90 23.61
CA THR A 106 2.67 22.65 23.87
C THR A 106 2.71 23.80 22.87
N SER A 107 2.02 24.89 23.21
CA SER A 107 2.13 26.17 22.52
C SER A 107 3.56 26.70 22.64
N SER A 108 4.33 26.61 21.56
CA SER A 108 5.50 27.48 21.35
C SER A 108 5.14 28.49 20.29
N LEU A 109 5.15 29.76 20.69
CA LEU A 109 5.02 30.92 19.81
C LEU A 109 6.18 30.91 18.81
N THR A 110 5.89 30.92 17.51
CA THR A 110 6.70 31.66 16.54
C THR A 110 5.83 32.10 15.37
N SER A 111 5.53 33.40 15.38
CA SER A 111 5.04 34.16 14.24
C SER A 111 6.17 34.32 13.22
N THR A 112 6.16 33.56 12.13
CA THR A 112 6.83 33.97 10.88
C THR A 112 5.98 33.55 9.69
N SER A 113 5.86 34.47 8.75
CA SER A 113 5.04 34.41 7.54
C SER A 113 5.58 33.39 6.53
N SER A 114 5.36 32.12 6.81
CA SER A 114 5.32 31.06 5.80
C SER A 114 3.88 30.55 5.71
N SER A 115 3.40 30.24 4.51
CA SER A 115 2.07 29.66 4.26
C SER A 115 1.68 28.68 5.37
N PRO A 116 0.46 28.76 5.93
CA PRO A 116 0.12 27.98 7.12
C PRO A 116 0.30 26.50 6.80
N MET A 117 1.31 25.87 7.40
CA MET A 117 1.49 24.43 7.31
C MET A 117 0.24 23.79 7.89
N THR A 118 -0.47 23.00 7.08
CA THR A 118 -1.61 22.21 7.56
C THR A 118 -1.12 21.31 8.69
N PRO A 119 -1.69 21.40 9.91
CA PRO A 119 -1.26 20.57 11.02
C PRO A 119 -1.43 19.10 10.67
N ILE A 120 -0.52 18.23 11.09
CA ILE A 120 -0.58 16.79 10.82
C ILE A 120 -1.06 16.11 12.11
N TYR A 121 -2.33 15.74 12.18
CA TYR A 121 -2.92 15.09 13.37
C TYR A 121 -2.54 13.60 13.45
N PRO A 122 -2.65 12.93 14.62
CA PRO A 122 -2.54 11.47 14.70
C PRO A 122 -3.57 10.74 13.81
N LEU A 123 -3.39 9.43 13.62
CA LEU A 123 -4.41 8.62 12.96
C LEU A 123 -5.72 8.61 13.78
N PRO A 124 -6.88 8.59 13.12
CA PRO A 124 -8.16 8.33 13.78
C PRO A 124 -8.20 6.92 14.39
N LYS A 125 -8.86 6.77 15.54
CA LYS A 125 -8.94 5.52 16.32
C LYS A 125 -10.10 4.61 15.89
N SER A 126 -11.10 5.13 15.17
CA SER A 126 -12.36 4.45 14.86
C SER A 126 -12.66 4.34 13.35
N ILE A 127 -13.36 3.25 13.00
CA ILE A 127 -14.14 2.97 11.76
C ILE A 127 -13.38 2.99 10.41
N LEU A 128 -12.06 3.13 10.38
CA LEU A 128 -11.34 2.98 9.10
C LEU A 128 -10.94 1.54 8.82
N ASP A 129 -11.16 1.14 7.56
CA ASP A 129 -10.60 -0.10 7.01
C ASP A 129 -9.06 -0.05 7.08
N PHE A 130 -8.46 -1.22 7.33
CA PHE A 130 -7.01 -1.39 7.42
C PHE A 130 -6.30 -0.87 6.16
N LYS A 131 -6.86 -1.15 4.98
CA LYS A 131 -6.29 -0.74 3.69
C LYS A 131 -6.16 0.79 3.59
N LEU A 132 -7.20 1.52 4.00
CA LEU A 132 -7.19 2.97 4.01
C LEU A 132 -6.25 3.54 5.09
N LEU A 133 -6.17 2.93 6.28
CA LEU A 133 -5.24 3.37 7.33
C LEU A 133 -3.79 3.29 6.86
N VAL A 134 -3.41 2.18 6.22
CA VAL A 134 -2.08 2.00 5.65
C VAL A 134 -1.83 3.02 4.53
N LEU A 135 -2.78 3.20 3.62
CA LEU A 135 -2.68 4.20 2.55
C LEU A 135 -2.48 5.63 3.11
N LEU A 136 -3.25 6.00 4.15
CA LEU A 136 -3.11 7.28 4.83
C LEU A 136 -1.72 7.41 5.48
N LEU A 137 -1.20 6.37 6.13
CA LEU A 137 0.15 6.39 6.71
C LEU A 137 1.23 6.62 5.67
N ARG A 138 1.16 5.90 4.54
CA ARG A 138 2.10 6.03 3.41
C ARG A 138 2.08 7.43 2.79
N LEU A 139 0.90 8.04 2.69
CA LEU A 139 0.72 9.36 2.07
C LEU A 139 1.01 10.53 3.01
N LYS A 140 0.65 10.41 4.29
CA LYS A 140 0.71 11.51 5.26
C LYS A 140 2.10 11.68 5.88
N SER A 141 2.81 10.58 6.08
CA SER A 141 4.07 10.58 6.81
C SER A 141 5.25 10.56 5.84
N ILE A 142 6.24 11.41 6.09
CA ILE A 142 7.55 11.26 5.43
C ILE A 142 8.16 9.95 5.95
N PRO A 143 8.74 9.10 5.09
CA PRO A 143 9.43 7.88 5.53
C PRO A 143 10.55 8.19 6.51
N ASN A 144 10.29 7.96 7.81
CA ASN A 144 11.21 8.21 8.91
C ASN A 144 10.84 7.35 10.13
N MET A 145 11.64 7.41 11.20
CA MET A 145 11.38 6.62 12.42
C MET A 145 10.06 6.97 13.13
N ASN A 146 9.48 8.15 12.89
CA ASN A 146 8.14 8.45 13.42
C ASN A 146 7.07 7.64 12.70
N LEU A 147 7.19 7.43 11.40
CA LEU A 147 6.30 6.52 10.66
C LEU A 147 6.42 5.09 11.20
N VAL A 148 7.64 4.62 11.50
CA VAL A 148 7.86 3.31 12.15
C VAL A 148 7.09 3.22 13.47
N ASN A 149 7.11 4.27 14.30
CA ASN A 149 6.34 4.30 15.55
C ASN A 149 4.82 4.25 15.33
N GLU A 150 4.30 4.94 14.30
CA GLU A 150 2.87 4.88 13.95
C GLU A 150 2.48 3.48 13.42
N LEU A 151 3.35 2.82 12.64
CA LEU A 151 3.16 1.44 12.18
C LEU A 151 3.14 0.46 13.37
N TYR A 152 4.02 0.63 14.37
CA TYR A 152 3.99 -0.18 15.59
C TYR A 152 2.70 0.01 16.39
N LYS A 153 2.20 1.25 16.50
CA LYS A 153 0.91 1.51 17.16
C LYS A 153 -0.23 0.81 16.43
N LEU A 154 -0.23 0.84 15.09
CA LEU A 154 -1.23 0.14 14.28
C LEU A 154 -1.14 -1.37 14.46
N ASN A 155 0.07 -1.95 14.46
CA ASN A 155 0.31 -3.36 14.73
C ASN A 155 -0.29 -3.79 16.08
N TYR A 156 -0.03 -3.01 17.13
CA TYR A 156 -0.60 -3.26 18.45
C TYR A 156 -2.13 -3.20 18.46
N GLN A 157 -2.73 -2.22 17.77
CA GLN A 157 -4.18 -2.11 17.65
C GLN A 157 -4.80 -3.31 16.93
N LEU A 158 -4.17 -3.81 15.86
CA LEU A 158 -4.67 -5.00 15.14
C LEU A 158 -4.66 -6.25 16.00
N ARG A 159 -3.58 -6.45 16.78
CA ARG A 159 -3.46 -7.59 17.71
C ARG A 159 -4.56 -7.57 18.77
N ILE A 160 -4.88 -6.39 19.32
CA ILE A 160 -5.96 -6.26 20.31
C ILE A 160 -7.32 -6.53 19.69
N LYS A 161 -7.58 -5.99 18.50
CA LYS A 161 -8.89 -6.11 17.84
C LYS A 161 -9.19 -7.52 17.34
N GLY A 162 -8.19 -8.41 17.26
CA GLY A 162 -8.39 -9.80 16.83
C GLY A 162 -8.96 -9.90 15.41
N VAL A 163 -8.37 -9.15 14.47
CA VAL A 163 -8.89 -9.03 13.10
C VAL A 163 -8.62 -10.32 12.31
N ASN A 164 -9.52 -10.68 11.39
CA ASN A 164 -9.27 -11.72 10.38
C ASN A 164 -7.98 -11.41 9.60
N GLU A 165 -7.28 -12.46 9.15
CA GLU A 165 -6.03 -12.35 8.37
C GLU A 165 -4.94 -11.56 9.11
N LEU A 166 -4.88 -11.73 10.44
CA LEU A 166 -3.94 -10.98 11.27
C LEU A 166 -2.49 -11.21 10.82
N SER A 167 -2.10 -12.45 10.52
CA SER A 167 -0.75 -12.80 10.07
C SER A 167 -0.33 -12.01 8.82
N GLU A 168 -1.16 -12.00 7.79
CA GLU A 168 -0.93 -11.29 6.52
C GLU A 168 -0.83 -9.77 6.73
N LYS A 169 -1.74 -9.20 7.53
CA LYS A 169 -1.70 -7.76 7.86
C LYS A 169 -0.44 -7.38 8.64
N LEU A 170 0.00 -8.25 9.56
CA LEU A 170 1.24 -8.05 10.31
C LEU A 170 2.48 -8.18 9.41
N ASN A 171 2.49 -9.13 8.47
CA ASN A 171 3.54 -9.26 7.48
C ASN A 171 3.63 -7.98 6.63
N ASN A 172 2.49 -7.43 6.19
CA ASN A 172 2.50 -6.21 5.37
C ASN A 172 2.99 -4.98 6.15
N LEU A 173 2.61 -4.84 7.42
CA LEU A 173 3.18 -3.79 8.27
C LEU A 173 4.70 -3.94 8.47
N SER A 174 5.21 -5.18 8.49
CA SER A 174 6.66 -5.39 8.53
C SER A 174 7.34 -4.90 7.24
N PHE A 175 6.70 -5.09 6.07
CA PHE A 175 7.21 -4.60 4.80
C PHE A 175 7.26 -3.07 4.78
N ASP A 176 6.23 -2.38 5.31
CA ASP A 176 6.25 -0.93 5.47
C ASP A 176 7.43 -0.46 6.35
N VAL A 177 7.74 -1.17 7.45
CA VAL A 177 8.92 -0.86 8.28
C VAL A 177 10.22 -1.07 7.50
N ILE A 178 10.34 -2.16 6.74
CA ILE A 178 11.50 -2.46 5.91
C ILE A 178 11.72 -1.36 4.87
N VAL A 179 10.65 -0.91 4.18
CA VAL A 179 10.72 0.21 3.22
C VAL A 179 11.29 1.46 3.87
N VAL A 180 10.80 1.83 5.06
CA VAL A 180 11.30 3.00 5.79
C VAL A 180 12.77 2.86 6.17
N LEU A 181 13.20 1.68 6.63
CA LEU A 181 14.60 1.44 6.99
C LEU A 181 15.54 1.50 5.78
N ILE A 182 15.12 0.99 4.61
CA ILE A 182 15.89 1.11 3.36
C ILE A 182 15.99 2.58 2.93
N LEU A 183 14.86 3.31 2.90
CA LEU A 183 14.83 4.72 2.50
C LEU A 183 15.71 5.60 3.40
N THR A 184 15.71 5.32 4.70
CA THR A 184 16.54 6.02 5.68
C THR A 184 17.97 5.50 5.76
N LYS A 185 18.33 4.51 4.92
CA LYS A 185 19.65 3.86 4.86
C LYS A 185 20.11 3.25 6.18
N ASN A 186 19.17 2.85 7.04
CA ASN A 186 19.43 2.21 8.33
C ASN A 186 19.64 0.69 8.15
N TYR A 187 20.61 0.30 7.32
CA TYR A 187 20.81 -1.10 6.91
C TYR A 187 21.21 -2.02 8.07
N LEU A 188 21.96 -1.54 9.07
CA LEU A 188 22.33 -2.35 10.24
C LEU A 188 21.12 -2.70 11.12
N THR A 189 20.21 -1.74 11.31
CA THR A 189 18.96 -1.96 12.03
C THR A 189 18.06 -2.91 11.26
N LEU A 190 18.00 -2.75 9.93
CA LEU A 190 17.25 -3.65 9.05
C LEU A 190 17.81 -5.08 9.11
N GLN A 191 19.12 -5.25 9.01
CA GLN A 191 19.78 -6.55 9.11
C GLN A 191 19.45 -7.22 10.45
N SER A 192 19.60 -6.48 11.56
CA SER A 192 19.27 -6.98 12.90
C SER A 192 17.80 -7.40 13.01
N MET A 193 16.88 -6.63 12.42
CA MET A 193 15.45 -6.96 12.38
C MET A 193 15.20 -8.23 11.57
N LEU A 194 15.79 -8.38 10.39
CA LEU A 194 15.62 -9.54 9.51
C LEU A 194 16.19 -10.82 10.14
N ILE A 195 17.35 -10.76 10.78
CA ILE A 195 17.93 -11.89 11.53
C ILE A 195 16.97 -12.36 12.64
N ASN A 196 16.46 -11.42 13.44
CA ASN A 196 15.53 -11.74 14.52
C ASN A 196 14.21 -12.32 13.99
N LEU A 197 13.66 -11.76 12.91
CA LEU A 197 12.46 -12.29 12.27
C LEU A 197 12.70 -13.71 11.75
N HIS A 198 13.82 -13.94 11.07
CA HIS A 198 14.15 -15.26 10.53
C HIS A 198 14.30 -16.32 11.62
N SER A 199 14.94 -15.99 12.76
CA SER A 199 15.03 -16.90 13.91
C SER A 199 13.65 -17.24 14.47
N GLN A 200 12.82 -16.23 14.72
CA GLN A 200 11.47 -16.42 15.27
C GLN A 200 10.58 -17.27 14.35
N LEU A 201 10.66 -17.05 13.04
CA LEU A 201 9.89 -17.82 12.06
C LEU A 201 10.37 -19.28 12.00
N SER A 202 11.67 -19.50 12.09
CA SER A 202 12.26 -20.85 12.09
C SER A 202 11.88 -21.65 13.34
N GLU A 203 11.72 -20.99 14.49
CA GLU A 203 11.29 -21.60 15.75
C GLU A 203 9.78 -21.90 15.79
N SER A 204 8.97 -21.14 15.04
CA SER A 204 7.51 -21.22 15.12
C SER A 204 6.92 -22.53 14.57
N GLY A 205 7.56 -23.15 13.58
CA GLY A 205 7.10 -24.38 12.92
C GLY A 205 5.75 -24.29 12.21
N ASP A 206 5.14 -23.10 12.11
CA ASP A 206 3.82 -22.91 11.51
C ASP A 206 3.93 -22.75 9.99
N VAL A 207 3.24 -23.64 9.27
CA VAL A 207 3.24 -23.72 7.81
C VAL A 207 2.79 -22.41 7.16
N ASN A 208 1.90 -21.66 7.83
CA ASN A 208 1.40 -20.38 7.34
C ASN A 208 2.49 -19.32 7.18
N TYR A 209 3.60 -19.47 7.90
CA TYR A 209 4.72 -18.53 7.87
C TYR A 209 5.86 -18.96 6.95
N ASN A 210 5.78 -20.12 6.29
CA ASN A 210 6.86 -20.59 5.40
C ASN A 210 7.14 -19.61 4.26
N LYS A 211 6.07 -19.10 3.62
CA LYS A 211 6.19 -18.07 2.57
C LYS A 211 6.88 -16.80 3.09
N TYR A 212 6.47 -16.33 4.28
CA TYR A 212 7.06 -15.15 4.89
C TYR A 212 8.52 -15.38 5.35
N LYS A 213 8.85 -16.59 5.83
CA LYS A 213 10.22 -16.99 6.15
C LYS A 213 11.11 -16.94 4.90
N SER A 214 10.63 -17.48 3.78
CA SER A 214 11.31 -17.44 2.48
C SER A 214 11.55 -16.00 2.03
N GLN A 215 10.54 -15.12 2.15
CA GLN A 215 10.65 -13.68 1.84
C GLN A 215 11.70 -12.97 2.70
N VAL A 216 11.69 -13.19 4.01
CA VAL A 216 12.66 -12.61 4.96
C VAL A 216 14.08 -13.08 4.65
N LEU A 217 14.25 -14.37 4.32
CA LEU A 217 15.56 -14.92 3.97
C LEU A 217 16.11 -14.30 2.68
N LEU A 218 15.28 -14.14 1.65
CA LEU A 218 15.70 -13.46 0.41
C LEU A 218 16.14 -12.02 0.70
N LEU A 219 15.34 -11.26 1.46
CA LEU A 219 15.70 -9.89 1.83
C LEU A 219 17.02 -9.84 2.61
N LEU A 220 17.23 -10.78 3.54
CA LEU A 220 18.44 -10.84 4.33
C LEU A 220 19.68 -11.04 3.44
N ILE A 221 19.62 -11.94 2.46
CA ILE A 221 20.72 -12.14 1.49
C ILE A 221 20.98 -10.86 0.68
N ILE A 222 19.93 -10.18 0.21
CA ILE A 222 20.06 -8.93 -0.56
C ILE A 222 20.71 -7.83 0.28
N ILE A 223 20.28 -7.67 1.54
CA ILE A 223 20.80 -6.65 2.45
C ILE A 223 22.24 -6.96 2.87
N ASP A 224 22.56 -8.21 3.21
CA ASP A 224 23.92 -8.62 3.55
C ASP A 224 24.87 -8.45 2.35
N SER A 225 24.40 -8.76 1.14
CA SER A 225 25.14 -8.51 -0.09
C SER A 225 25.45 -7.03 -0.29
N ARG A 226 24.64 -6.11 0.24
CA ARG A 226 24.90 -4.66 0.17
C ARG A 226 25.81 -4.16 1.29
N ILE A 227 25.71 -4.74 2.48
CA ILE A 227 26.51 -4.34 3.65
C ILE A 227 27.95 -4.86 3.50
N TYR A 228 28.12 -6.12 3.12
CA TYR A 228 29.43 -6.77 3.06
C TYR A 228 30.07 -6.60 1.68
N THR A 229 31.24 -5.96 1.64
CA THR A 229 32.05 -5.84 0.41
C THR A 229 32.60 -7.20 -0.02
N ASN A 230 32.90 -8.09 0.93
CA ASN A 230 33.40 -9.44 0.64
C ASN A 230 32.23 -10.41 0.41
N LYS A 231 31.94 -10.66 -0.86
CA LYS A 231 30.86 -11.55 -1.29
C LYS A 231 31.07 -13.02 -0.88
N ALA A 232 32.31 -13.46 -0.68
CA ALA A 232 32.60 -14.83 -0.24
C ALA A 232 32.06 -15.14 1.16
N PHE A 233 31.96 -14.13 2.03
CA PHE A 233 31.33 -14.28 3.34
C PHE A 233 29.83 -14.58 3.22
N VAL A 234 29.14 -13.84 2.34
CA VAL A 234 27.71 -14.02 2.09
C VAL A 234 27.45 -15.39 1.45
N GLU A 235 28.29 -15.80 0.50
CA GLU A 235 28.17 -17.12 -0.14
C GLU A 235 28.34 -18.26 0.87
N ALA A 236 29.31 -18.16 1.79
CA ALA A 236 29.53 -19.16 2.83
C ALA A 236 28.40 -19.23 3.88
N GLU A 237 27.79 -18.10 4.22
CA GLU A 237 26.71 -18.05 5.23
C GLU A 237 25.36 -18.57 4.70
N TYR A 238 25.10 -18.38 3.39
CA TYR A 238 23.80 -18.67 2.78
C TYR A 238 23.80 -19.84 1.81
N SER A 239 24.92 -20.52 1.55
CA SER A 239 25.00 -21.65 0.61
C SER A 239 23.93 -22.70 0.87
N ASP A 240 23.77 -23.08 2.13
CA ASP A 240 22.88 -24.17 2.55
C ASP A 240 21.44 -23.67 2.75
N LYS A 241 21.28 -22.38 3.06
CA LYS A 241 19.99 -21.74 3.31
C LYS A 241 19.29 -21.33 2.02
N PHE A 242 20.02 -21.09 0.93
CA PHE A 242 19.43 -20.61 -0.33
C PHE A 242 18.40 -21.57 -0.94
N SER A 243 18.53 -22.87 -0.69
CA SER A 243 17.54 -23.88 -1.08
C SER A 243 16.21 -23.78 -0.32
N GLU A 244 16.17 -23.10 0.83
CA GLU A 244 14.94 -22.87 1.60
C GLU A 244 14.06 -21.75 1.00
N ILE A 245 14.56 -21.01 0.00
CA ILE A 245 13.80 -19.94 -0.64
C ILE A 245 12.87 -20.54 -1.71
N ASP A 246 11.57 -20.52 -1.41
CA ASP A 246 10.49 -20.87 -2.33
C ASP A 246 10.59 -20.18 -3.70
N GLN A 247 10.12 -20.89 -4.73
CA GLN A 247 10.16 -20.38 -6.10
C GLN A 247 9.30 -19.12 -6.30
N ASP A 248 8.16 -19.00 -5.62
CA ASP A 248 7.31 -17.81 -5.70
C ASP A 248 8.06 -16.55 -5.22
N THR A 249 8.87 -16.68 -4.16
CA THR A 249 9.70 -15.59 -3.63
C THR A 249 10.78 -15.19 -4.64
N LYS A 250 11.41 -16.17 -5.31
CA LYS A 250 12.38 -15.93 -6.38
C LYS A 250 11.72 -15.27 -7.61
N ASN A 251 10.54 -15.74 -7.99
CA ASN A 251 9.77 -15.20 -9.11
C ASN A 251 9.42 -13.73 -8.89
N ALA A 252 9.12 -13.32 -7.65
CA ALA A 252 8.87 -11.91 -7.32
C ALA A 252 10.09 -11.01 -7.61
N LEU A 253 11.29 -11.47 -7.26
CA LEU A 253 12.54 -10.76 -7.57
C LEU A 253 12.78 -10.65 -9.08
N VAL A 254 12.60 -11.75 -9.81
CA VAL A 254 12.77 -11.77 -11.27
C VAL A 254 11.77 -10.81 -11.93
N HIS A 255 10.48 -10.90 -11.59
CA HIS A 255 9.45 -10.00 -12.12
C HIS A 255 9.76 -8.52 -11.85
N ALA A 256 10.10 -8.17 -10.60
CA ALA A 256 10.43 -6.80 -10.23
C ALA A 256 11.69 -6.29 -10.95
N SER A 257 12.71 -7.15 -11.12
CA SER A 257 13.96 -6.80 -11.80
C SER A 257 13.75 -6.53 -13.28
N THR A 258 12.98 -7.38 -13.96
CA THR A 258 12.61 -7.24 -15.37
C THR A 258 11.79 -5.98 -15.60
N LYS A 259 10.79 -5.71 -14.75
CA LYS A 259 9.88 -4.58 -14.91
C LYS A 259 10.53 -3.22 -14.67
N ILE A 260 11.52 -3.12 -13.77
CA ILE A 260 12.10 -1.83 -13.35
C ILE A 260 13.46 -1.55 -13.97
N SER A 261 14.35 -2.54 -13.92
CA SER A 261 15.77 -2.32 -14.19
C SER A 261 16.20 -2.87 -15.54
N GLN A 262 15.30 -3.56 -16.26
CA GLN A 262 15.65 -4.36 -17.46
C GLN A 262 16.84 -5.29 -17.20
N SER A 263 17.05 -5.67 -15.94
CA SER A 263 18.20 -6.45 -15.49
C SER A 263 17.91 -7.93 -15.68
N GLU A 264 18.88 -8.65 -16.27
CA GLU A 264 18.81 -10.06 -16.61
C GLU A 264 19.05 -10.96 -15.39
N ILE A 265 18.23 -10.86 -14.34
CA ILE A 265 18.14 -11.99 -13.40
C ILE A 265 17.35 -13.08 -14.11
N ALA A 266 18.02 -14.16 -14.48
CA ALA A 266 17.38 -15.31 -15.09
C ALA A 266 16.31 -15.89 -14.13
N PRO A 267 15.20 -16.46 -14.66
CA PRO A 267 14.17 -17.12 -13.84
C PRO A 267 14.73 -18.20 -12.90
N GLU A 268 15.79 -18.88 -13.33
CA GLU A 268 16.56 -19.85 -12.55
C GLU A 268 17.94 -19.25 -12.23
N PHE A 269 18.02 -18.48 -11.14
CA PHE A 269 19.27 -17.89 -10.67
C PHE A 269 19.84 -18.64 -9.45
N THR A 270 21.16 -18.69 -9.37
CA THR A 270 21.88 -19.25 -8.22
C THR A 270 22.17 -18.19 -7.16
N LEU A 271 22.60 -18.62 -5.97
CA LEU A 271 23.06 -17.70 -4.92
C LEU A 271 24.19 -16.79 -5.43
N THR A 272 25.13 -17.35 -6.18
CA THR A 272 26.26 -16.61 -6.73
C THR A 272 25.80 -15.52 -7.72
N ASP A 273 24.76 -15.79 -8.51
CA ASP A 273 24.16 -14.79 -9.41
C ASP A 273 23.51 -13.66 -8.59
N LEU A 274 22.72 -14.01 -7.58
CA LEU A 274 22.04 -13.05 -6.70
C LEU A 274 23.03 -12.09 -6.01
N ILE A 275 24.13 -12.63 -5.46
CA ILE A 275 25.12 -11.85 -4.71
C ILE A 275 25.91 -10.87 -5.61
N LYS A 276 26.05 -11.21 -6.90
CA LYS A 276 26.75 -10.39 -7.91
C LYS A 276 25.89 -9.27 -8.49
N VAL A 277 24.58 -9.47 -8.56
CA VAL A 277 23.66 -8.48 -9.13
C VAL A 277 23.47 -7.31 -8.18
N ASP A 278 23.61 -6.09 -8.69
CA ASP A 278 23.30 -4.88 -7.93
C ASP A 278 21.80 -4.62 -7.95
N ILE A 279 21.10 -5.18 -6.96
CA ILE A 279 19.66 -4.99 -6.78
C ILE A 279 19.43 -3.57 -6.27
N THR A 280 18.68 -2.75 -7.02
CA THR A 280 18.36 -1.37 -6.64
C THR A 280 17.26 -1.28 -5.58
N ASP A 281 17.17 -0.16 -4.87
CA ASP A 281 16.10 0.08 -3.87
C ASP A 281 14.70 -0.04 -4.48
N ARG A 282 14.53 0.43 -5.73
CA ARG A 282 13.26 0.34 -6.47
C ARG A 282 12.83 -1.11 -6.70
N VAL A 283 13.78 -2.00 -7.00
CA VAL A 283 13.52 -3.43 -7.13
C VAL A 283 13.06 -3.99 -5.79
N ILE A 284 13.73 -3.68 -4.69
CA ILE A 284 13.31 -4.14 -3.36
C ILE A 284 11.89 -3.63 -3.02
N TYR A 285 11.59 -2.36 -3.25
CA TYR A 285 10.25 -1.80 -3.00
C TYR A 285 9.17 -2.50 -3.82
N SER A 286 9.47 -2.90 -5.04
CA SER A 286 8.50 -3.57 -5.90
C SER A 286 8.30 -5.04 -5.54
N ILE A 287 9.35 -5.71 -5.06
CA ILE A 287 9.22 -7.07 -4.50
C ILE A 287 8.33 -7.02 -3.25
N LEU A 288 8.59 -6.07 -2.34
CA LEU A 288 7.76 -5.86 -1.16
C LEU A 288 6.31 -5.56 -1.57
N ALA A 289 6.10 -4.75 -2.63
CA ALA A 289 4.77 -4.43 -3.13
C ALA A 289 4.03 -5.65 -3.70
N ILE A 290 4.72 -6.51 -4.45
CA ILE A 290 4.16 -7.76 -4.95
C ILE A 290 3.69 -8.64 -3.79
N TRP A 291 4.52 -8.80 -2.75
CA TRP A 291 4.17 -9.62 -1.59
C TRP A 291 3.03 -9.01 -0.78
N ASP A 292 3.05 -7.70 -0.56
CA ASP A 292 1.98 -6.96 0.12
C ASP A 292 0.63 -7.12 -0.58
N LEU A 293 0.60 -6.90 -1.90
CA LEU A 293 -0.60 -7.06 -2.72
C LEU A 293 -1.10 -8.51 -2.74
N SER A 294 -0.20 -9.49 -2.83
CA SER A 294 -0.55 -10.92 -2.81
C SER A 294 -1.14 -11.37 -1.48
N ASN A 295 -0.88 -10.65 -0.39
CA ASN A 295 -1.42 -10.93 0.93
C ASN A 295 -2.79 -10.27 1.17
N ILE A 296 -3.19 -9.28 0.36
CA ILE A 296 -4.43 -8.49 0.56
C ILE A 296 -5.47 -8.74 -0.54
N PHE A 297 -5.00 -9.05 -1.74
CA PHE A 297 -5.80 -9.20 -2.94
C PHE A 297 -5.41 -10.51 -3.63
N PRO A 298 -6.29 -11.09 -4.47
CA PRO A 298 -6.02 -12.35 -5.15
C PRO A 298 -5.03 -12.19 -6.32
N PHE A 299 -3.94 -11.45 -6.14
CA PHE A 299 -2.83 -11.44 -7.08
C PHE A 299 -1.99 -12.71 -6.92
N LYS A 300 -1.54 -13.26 -8.05
CA LYS A 300 -0.54 -14.33 -8.07
C LYS A 300 0.53 -14.06 -9.12
N LEU A 301 1.70 -14.64 -8.87
CA LEU A 301 2.75 -14.77 -9.86
C LEU A 301 2.52 -16.07 -10.63
N THR A 302 2.41 -15.97 -11.95
CA THR A 302 2.37 -17.14 -12.84
C THR A 302 3.60 -17.15 -13.71
N ASN A 303 4.19 -18.33 -13.91
CA ASN A 303 5.31 -18.52 -14.81
C ASN A 303 4.81 -19.28 -16.05
N ASN A 304 4.66 -18.55 -17.15
CA ASN A 304 4.26 -19.09 -18.44
C ASN A 304 5.49 -19.05 -19.35
N ASP A 305 6.11 -20.21 -19.62
CA ASP A 305 7.26 -20.33 -20.53
C ASP A 305 8.41 -19.33 -20.24
N ASN A 306 8.83 -19.23 -18.98
CA ASN A 306 9.86 -18.29 -18.48
C ASN A 306 9.46 -16.81 -18.46
N ILE A 307 8.20 -16.50 -18.77
CA ILE A 307 7.63 -15.17 -18.59
C ILE A 307 6.87 -15.18 -17.26
N ILE A 308 7.38 -14.39 -16.31
CA ILE A 308 6.76 -14.25 -15.00
C ILE A 308 5.82 -13.05 -15.04
N GLU A 309 4.53 -13.32 -14.90
CA GLU A 309 3.46 -12.32 -14.89
C GLU A 309 2.85 -12.21 -13.50
N PHE A 310 2.54 -10.98 -13.11
CA PHE A 310 1.86 -10.68 -11.86
C PHE A 310 0.45 -10.18 -12.18
N SER A 311 -0.54 -11.05 -11.98
CA SER A 311 -1.91 -10.80 -12.44
C SER A 311 -2.92 -11.02 -11.31
N TYR A 312 -4.01 -10.25 -11.36
CA TYR A 312 -5.16 -10.46 -10.50
C TYR A 312 -5.91 -11.72 -10.95
N GLN A 313 -6.12 -12.67 -10.05
CA GLN A 313 -6.94 -13.85 -10.33
C GLN A 313 -8.36 -13.56 -9.84
N GLU A 314 -9.32 -13.58 -10.76
CA GLU A 314 -10.72 -13.54 -10.37
C GLU A 314 -11.03 -14.79 -9.56
N LEU A 315 -11.43 -14.59 -8.30
CA LEU A 315 -11.99 -15.67 -7.51
C LEU A 315 -13.31 -16.03 -8.18
N GLU A 316 -13.52 -17.32 -8.46
CA GLU A 316 -14.81 -17.87 -8.90
C GLU A 316 -15.86 -17.62 -7.81
N GLN A 317 -16.36 -16.39 -7.74
CA GLN A 317 -17.60 -16.09 -7.05
C GLN A 317 -18.71 -16.42 -8.03
N GLU A 318 -19.72 -17.14 -7.57
CA GLU A 318 -21.00 -17.28 -8.26
C GLU A 318 -21.57 -15.89 -8.52
N GLN A 319 -21.14 -15.25 -9.62
CA GLN A 319 -21.78 -14.05 -10.13
C GLN A 319 -23.17 -14.49 -10.58
N LYS A 320 -24.16 -14.26 -9.72
CA LYS A 320 -25.49 -14.01 -10.25
C LYS A 320 -25.33 -12.78 -11.12
N GLU A 321 -25.54 -12.97 -12.43
CA GLU A 321 -25.73 -11.90 -13.42
C GLU A 321 -26.96 -11.07 -13.01
N GLU A 322 -26.84 -10.25 -11.98
CA GLU A 322 -27.79 -9.18 -11.69
C GLU A 322 -27.35 -7.97 -12.52
N ASP A 323 -28.30 -7.39 -13.27
CA ASP A 323 -28.03 -6.26 -14.14
C ASP A 323 -27.44 -5.10 -13.30
N PRO A 324 -26.36 -4.46 -13.75
CA PRO A 324 -25.68 -3.43 -12.94
C PRO A 324 -26.56 -2.24 -12.53
N ASP A 325 -27.65 -2.03 -13.26
CA ASP A 325 -28.65 -0.99 -13.03
C ASP A 325 -29.54 -1.28 -11.80
N ASP A 326 -29.66 -2.55 -11.39
CA ASP A 326 -30.52 -2.98 -10.26
C ASP A 326 -29.75 -3.05 -8.92
N LEU A 327 -28.45 -2.76 -8.94
CA LEU A 327 -27.57 -2.92 -7.79
C LEU A 327 -27.71 -1.78 -6.78
N SER A 328 -27.62 -2.13 -5.50
CA SER A 328 -27.56 -1.12 -4.44
C SER A 328 -26.31 -0.26 -4.56
N SER A 329 -26.41 1.01 -4.13
CA SER A 329 -25.28 1.94 -4.09
C SER A 329 -24.08 1.44 -3.27
N ASP A 330 -24.32 0.65 -2.21
CA ASP A 330 -23.25 0.05 -1.41
C ASP A 330 -22.46 -0.98 -2.22
N TRP A 331 -23.15 -1.84 -2.97
CA TRP A 331 -22.50 -2.85 -3.80
C TRP A 331 -21.74 -2.23 -4.97
N LEU A 332 -22.29 -1.18 -5.60
CA LEU A 332 -21.61 -0.47 -6.69
C LEU A 332 -20.31 0.23 -6.25
N VAL A 333 -20.27 0.80 -5.04
CA VAL A 333 -19.02 1.38 -4.49
C VAL A 333 -17.98 0.29 -4.25
N ASP A 334 -18.41 -0.88 -3.79
CA ASP A 334 -17.54 -2.01 -3.49
C ASP A 334 -16.96 -2.62 -4.77
N LEU A 335 -17.80 -2.82 -5.78
CA LEU A 335 -17.36 -3.21 -7.11
C LEU A 335 -16.38 -2.22 -7.73
N ALA A 336 -16.66 -0.91 -7.65
CA ALA A 336 -15.74 0.11 -8.14
C ALA A 336 -14.40 0.09 -7.38
N TYR A 337 -14.44 -0.15 -6.06
CA TYR A 337 -13.22 -0.27 -5.26
C TYR A 337 -12.41 -1.51 -5.64
N ASP A 338 -13.05 -2.66 -5.77
CA ASP A 338 -12.40 -3.92 -6.13
C ASP A 338 -11.85 -3.88 -7.55
N GLU A 339 -12.60 -3.33 -8.50
CA GLU A 339 -12.16 -3.13 -9.88
C GLU A 339 -10.92 -2.23 -9.94
N LEU A 340 -10.90 -1.11 -9.20
CA LEU A 340 -9.71 -0.26 -9.13
C LEU A 340 -8.49 -1.02 -8.60
N ASN A 341 -8.66 -1.91 -7.62
CA ASN A 341 -7.56 -2.67 -7.04
C ASN A 341 -6.96 -3.71 -8.00
N LYS A 342 -7.68 -4.15 -9.04
CA LYS A 342 -7.11 -5.00 -10.10
C LYS A 342 -5.94 -4.31 -10.84
N HIS A 343 -5.96 -2.97 -10.91
CA HIS A 343 -4.94 -2.15 -11.58
C HIS A 343 -3.62 -2.01 -10.80
N TRP A 344 -3.54 -2.55 -9.58
CA TRP A 344 -2.27 -2.54 -8.82
C TRP A 344 -1.16 -3.35 -9.50
N GLY A 345 -1.49 -4.37 -10.30
CA GLY A 345 -0.50 -5.16 -11.04
C GLY A 345 0.36 -4.31 -11.97
N ASP A 346 -0.24 -3.33 -12.64
CA ASP A 346 0.47 -2.39 -13.50
C ASP A 346 1.22 -1.30 -12.72
N ASN A 347 0.74 -0.98 -11.52
CA ASN A 347 1.18 0.14 -10.70
C ASN A 347 1.95 -0.26 -9.44
N ILE A 348 2.59 -1.43 -9.40
CA ILE A 348 3.28 -1.96 -8.21
C ILE A 348 4.31 -1.00 -7.61
N THR A 349 4.99 -0.19 -8.43
CA THR A 349 6.03 0.75 -8.00
C THR A 349 5.47 1.91 -7.16
N LYS A 350 4.16 2.13 -7.24
CA LYS A 350 3.45 3.25 -6.60
C LYS A 350 2.88 2.91 -5.22
N LEU A 351 2.88 1.63 -4.84
CA LEU A 351 2.20 1.14 -3.63
C LEU A 351 2.66 1.85 -2.35
N TYR A 352 3.97 2.12 -2.22
CA TYR A 352 4.57 2.78 -1.07
C TYR A 352 4.64 4.31 -1.20
N ALA A 353 4.06 4.89 -2.26
CA ALA A 353 3.95 6.34 -2.44
C ALA A 353 5.30 7.09 -2.42
N LEU A 354 6.30 6.52 -3.11
CA LEU A 354 7.70 6.97 -3.11
C LEU A 354 8.11 7.79 -4.35
N GLU A 355 7.29 7.82 -5.41
CA GLU A 355 7.62 8.38 -6.74
C GLU A 355 7.56 9.91 -6.86
#